data_AF-A0AAP0LL49-F1
#
_entry.id   AF-A0AAP0LL49-F1
#
_cell.length_a   1.000
_cell.length_b   1.000
_cell.length_c   1.000
_cell.angle_alpha   90.00
_cell.angle_beta   90.00
_cell.angle_gamma   90.00
#
_symmetry.space_group_name_H-M   'P 1'
#
loop_
_entity.id
_entity.type
_entity.pdbx_description
1 polymer ?
#
loop_
_entity_poly.entity_id
_entity_poly.type
_entity_poly.pdbx_seq_one_letter_code
_entity_poly.pdbx_strand_id
1 'polypeptide(L)'
;MADHSAFFLISLLTLTAMQGIHAVDYTVSNRAATTRSGMRFDNEIGAEYAKQTMTAATDFIWRLFQQNTEAGRKNIPQVDLFIDDMKPGEIAFTSNNGIHYGDDFIQNIPVDLIKQEFSGVMYHEMTHVWQWNGNNAPNIGWLIEGIADFVRLKANYVPEVWAKPGEGTMWNQGHSSVAARFLDYCNDLKSGFVAELNKKMRDGYNDNFFMELLGKSIDQLWNDYKAKPILVLQGTTTPGGIRFQNELGDEYTKQRMAAASEFIWRIFHQNTPAQRINHQKVILFVDQESKYIAYVVNNELHIHDDYIQDIKGDIKWDFNGVLFHEMAHIWQNGIGKARGEVIEGIADYVRLKANYIPPHWVKPGGGERWNQGYDVTARFLDYCNRLRNGFVADLNKKIEDGYSDRYFVDLLGKNVDQLWREYKAKFAN
;
A
#
# COMPACT_ATOMS: atom_id res chain seq x y z
N MET A 1 6.79 46.09 -70.45
CA MET A 1 5.73 45.07 -70.49
C MET A 1 6.43 43.74 -70.36
N ALA A 2 6.56 43.23 -69.12
CA ALA A 2 5.81 42.06 -68.63
C ALA A 2 6.16 40.81 -69.48
N ASP A 3 6.63 39.69 -68.94
CA ASP A 3 6.23 39.06 -67.69
C ASP A 3 7.25 38.00 -67.25
N HIS A 4 7.30 37.75 -65.94
CA HIS A 4 8.00 36.61 -65.33
C HIS A 4 7.22 35.32 -65.60
N SER A 5 7.92 34.20 -65.77
CA SER A 5 7.31 32.88 -65.55
C SER A 5 8.37 31.92 -65.01
N ALA A 6 8.40 31.83 -63.69
CA ALA A 6 9.14 30.84 -62.92
C ALA A 6 8.46 29.47 -63.07
N PHE A 7 9.20 28.48 -63.56
CA PHE A 7 8.79 27.07 -63.49
C PHE A 7 9.22 26.50 -62.13
N PHE A 8 8.26 26.36 -61.21
CA PHE A 8 8.44 25.61 -59.97
C PHE A 8 8.09 24.13 -60.23
N LEU A 9 9.05 23.25 -59.92
CA LEU A 9 8.87 21.80 -59.88
C LEU A 9 7.82 21.42 -58.83
N ILE A 10 6.77 20.69 -59.23
CA ILE A 10 5.91 19.94 -58.33
C ILE A 10 6.35 18.47 -58.40
N SER A 11 7.15 18.04 -57.43
CA SER A 11 7.42 16.63 -57.19
C SER A 11 6.34 16.07 -56.26
N LEU A 12 5.40 15.32 -56.82
CA LEU A 12 4.36 14.58 -56.10
C LEU A 12 4.99 13.30 -55.51
N LEU A 13 5.37 13.34 -54.23
CA LEU A 13 5.73 12.15 -53.45
C LEU A 13 4.45 11.57 -52.84
N THR A 14 3.84 10.61 -53.52
CA THR A 14 2.78 9.76 -52.95
C THR A 14 3.43 8.71 -52.05
N LEU A 15 3.39 8.94 -50.73
CA LEU A 15 3.68 7.91 -49.73
C LEU A 15 2.38 7.17 -49.39
N THR A 16 2.03 6.12 -50.13
CA THR A 16 0.94 5.20 -49.77
C THR A 16 1.51 3.97 -49.07
N ALA A 17 1.49 3.99 -47.74
CA ALA A 17 1.37 2.80 -46.89
C ALA A 17 1.19 3.23 -45.42
N MET A 18 -0.04 3.63 -45.04
CA MET A 18 -0.47 3.48 -43.65
C MET A 18 -1.47 2.34 -43.60
N GLN A 19 -1.04 1.21 -43.04
CA GLN A 19 -1.97 0.22 -42.50
C GLN A 19 -2.86 0.98 -41.51
N GLY A 20 -4.18 0.88 -41.71
CA GLY A 20 -5.17 1.63 -40.94
C GLY A 20 -4.99 1.38 -39.45
N ILE A 21 -4.48 2.38 -38.73
CA ILE A 21 -4.71 2.52 -37.30
C ILE A 21 -6.17 2.96 -37.22
N HIS A 22 -7.07 2.11 -36.75
CA HIS A 22 -8.41 2.57 -36.37
C HIS A 22 -8.26 3.43 -35.12
N ALA A 23 -7.96 4.71 -35.32
CA ALA A 23 -7.98 5.72 -34.27
C ALA A 23 -9.42 5.85 -33.76
N VAL A 24 -9.60 5.83 -32.43
CA VAL A 24 -10.88 6.10 -31.80
C VAL A 24 -11.24 7.56 -32.08
N ASP A 25 -12.44 7.81 -32.59
CA ASP A 25 -12.94 9.18 -32.76
C ASP A 25 -13.49 9.72 -31.43
N TYR A 26 -13.18 10.97 -31.12
CA TYR A 26 -13.60 11.63 -29.88
C TYR A 26 -14.42 12.86 -30.20
N THR A 27 -15.68 12.86 -29.78
CA THR A 27 -16.56 14.03 -29.93
C THR A 27 -16.82 14.67 -28.57
N VAL A 28 -17.01 16.00 -28.58
CA VAL A 28 -17.33 16.78 -27.39
C VAL A 28 -18.48 17.71 -27.75
N SER A 29 -19.57 17.62 -27.00
CA SER A 29 -20.77 18.42 -27.20
C SER A 29 -21.18 19.06 -25.88
N ASN A 30 -21.15 20.39 -25.83
CA ASN A 30 -21.65 21.14 -24.68
C ASN A 30 -23.15 21.40 -24.84
N ARG A 31 -23.99 20.56 -24.26
CA ARG A 31 -25.46 20.71 -24.32
C ARG A 31 -25.99 21.69 -23.28
N ALA A 32 -25.17 22.03 -22.28
CA ALA A 32 -25.42 23.04 -21.27
C ALA A 32 -24.84 24.42 -21.62
N ALA A 33 -24.47 24.71 -22.88
CA ALA A 33 -23.72 25.91 -23.25
C ALA A 33 -24.38 27.26 -22.85
N THR A 34 -25.70 27.27 -22.64
CA THR A 34 -26.44 28.46 -22.18
C THR A 34 -26.50 28.59 -20.65
N THR A 35 -26.07 27.58 -19.90
CA THR A 35 -25.96 27.65 -18.43
C THR A 35 -24.65 28.32 -18.04
N ARG A 36 -24.59 28.88 -16.82
CA ARG A 36 -23.35 29.45 -16.27
C ARG A 36 -22.23 28.40 -16.24
N SER A 37 -22.59 27.18 -15.89
CA SER A 37 -21.70 26.04 -15.76
C SER A 37 -21.17 25.53 -17.11
N GLY A 38 -22.03 25.46 -18.13
CA GLY A 38 -21.59 25.10 -19.49
C GLY A 38 -20.70 26.17 -20.12
N MET A 39 -20.98 27.46 -19.91
CA MET A 39 -20.05 28.52 -20.32
C MET A 39 -18.69 28.41 -19.61
N ARG A 40 -18.67 27.95 -18.35
CA ARG A 40 -17.43 27.72 -17.60
C ARG A 40 -16.59 26.61 -18.22
N PHE A 41 -17.22 25.51 -18.65
CA PHE A 41 -16.53 24.45 -19.39
C PHE A 41 -15.84 25.01 -20.65
N ASP A 42 -16.56 25.78 -21.47
CA ASP A 42 -15.99 26.33 -22.71
C ASP A 42 -14.79 27.26 -22.46
N ASN A 43 -14.86 28.06 -21.39
CA ASN A 43 -13.82 29.05 -21.07
C ASN A 43 -12.60 28.45 -20.37
N GLU A 44 -12.78 27.51 -19.44
CA GLU A 44 -11.71 27.04 -18.56
C GLU A 44 -11.14 25.66 -18.97
N ILE A 45 -11.93 24.83 -19.64
CA ILE A 45 -11.54 23.48 -20.09
C ILE A 45 -11.43 23.48 -21.62
N GLY A 46 -12.55 23.65 -22.32
CA GLY A 46 -12.65 23.67 -23.78
C GLY A 46 -12.63 22.28 -24.44
N ALA A 47 -13.30 22.18 -25.59
CA ALA A 47 -13.45 20.92 -26.32
C ALA A 47 -12.12 20.29 -26.76
N GLU A 48 -11.13 21.09 -27.17
CA GLU A 48 -9.81 20.59 -27.59
C GLU A 48 -9.06 19.92 -26.44
N TYR A 49 -9.04 20.54 -25.25
CA TYR A 49 -8.44 19.94 -24.06
C TYR A 49 -9.17 18.65 -23.67
N ALA A 50 -10.50 18.65 -23.72
CA ALA A 50 -11.29 17.46 -23.42
C ALA A 50 -10.94 16.28 -24.35
N LYS A 51 -10.82 16.50 -25.67
CA LYS A 51 -10.39 15.46 -26.62
C LYS A 51 -8.97 14.96 -26.35
N GLN A 52 -8.04 15.87 -26.03
CA GLN A 52 -6.67 15.49 -25.64
C GLN A 52 -6.67 14.60 -24.39
N THR A 53 -7.48 14.95 -23.39
CA THR A 53 -7.66 14.15 -22.18
C THR A 53 -8.25 12.77 -22.47
N MET A 54 -9.28 12.67 -23.32
CA MET A 54 -9.88 11.38 -23.72
C MET A 54 -8.88 10.48 -24.45
N THR A 55 -8.05 11.07 -25.32
CA THR A 55 -6.97 10.36 -26.02
C THR A 55 -5.93 9.84 -25.01
N ALA A 56 -5.42 10.72 -24.15
CA ALA A 56 -4.42 10.37 -23.14
C ALA A 56 -4.94 9.29 -22.16
N ALA A 57 -6.20 9.41 -21.72
CA ALA A 57 -6.86 8.44 -20.86
C ALA A 57 -6.96 7.07 -21.54
N THR A 58 -7.35 7.02 -22.82
CA THR A 58 -7.45 5.77 -23.58
C THR A 58 -6.09 5.08 -23.69
N ASP A 59 -5.04 5.82 -24.07
CA ASP A 59 -3.69 5.28 -24.17
C ASP A 59 -3.15 4.81 -22.82
N PHE A 60 -3.48 5.52 -21.74
CA PHE A 60 -3.12 5.12 -20.38
C PHE A 60 -3.84 3.82 -19.98
N ILE A 61 -5.15 3.75 -20.18
CA ILE A 61 -5.99 2.61 -19.82
C ILE A 61 -5.59 1.36 -20.59
N TRP A 62 -5.38 1.45 -21.91
CA TRP A 62 -4.93 0.30 -22.71
C TRP A 62 -3.58 -0.23 -22.25
N ARG A 63 -2.62 0.65 -21.91
CA ARG A 63 -1.33 0.24 -21.36
C ARG A 63 -1.48 -0.42 -19.99
N LEU A 64 -2.27 0.19 -19.09
CA LEU A 64 -2.49 -0.30 -17.74
C LEU A 64 -3.21 -1.66 -17.72
N PHE A 65 -4.19 -1.85 -18.61
CA PHE A 65 -4.88 -3.13 -18.81
C PHE A 65 -4.15 -4.11 -19.73
N GLN A 66 -2.95 -3.77 -20.20
CA GLN A 66 -2.15 -4.58 -21.13
C GLN A 66 -2.92 -4.97 -22.41
N GLN A 67 -3.88 -4.16 -22.81
CA GLN A 67 -4.67 -4.32 -24.03
C GLN A 67 -3.93 -3.66 -25.20
N ASN A 68 -2.72 -4.13 -25.49
CA ASN A 68 -1.82 -3.50 -26.47
C ASN A 68 -2.13 -3.88 -27.93
N THR A 69 -3.07 -4.79 -28.17
CA THR A 69 -3.46 -5.27 -29.50
C THR A 69 -4.97 -5.14 -29.68
N GLU A 70 -5.42 -4.96 -30.93
CA GLU A 70 -6.85 -4.83 -31.28
C GLU A 70 -7.68 -6.02 -30.80
N ALA A 71 -7.16 -7.24 -30.93
CA ALA A 71 -7.85 -8.45 -30.49
C ALA A 71 -8.14 -8.48 -28.97
N GLY A 72 -7.34 -7.76 -28.17
CA GLY A 72 -7.52 -7.66 -26.72
C GLY A 72 -8.51 -6.58 -26.28
N ARG A 73 -8.79 -5.60 -27.14
CA ARG A 73 -9.58 -4.39 -26.83
C ARG A 73 -11.08 -4.61 -27.09
N LYS A 74 -11.91 -3.74 -26.52
CA LYS A 74 -13.28 -3.54 -27.00
C LYS A 74 -13.23 -2.80 -28.34
N ASN A 75 -14.09 -3.19 -29.28
CA ASN A 75 -14.22 -2.49 -30.56
C ASN A 75 -15.21 -1.32 -30.42
N ILE A 76 -14.70 -0.16 -30.02
CA ILE A 76 -15.46 1.09 -29.86
C ILE A 76 -14.82 2.13 -30.77
N PRO A 77 -15.41 2.43 -31.94
CA PRO A 77 -14.81 3.33 -32.92
C PRO A 77 -14.94 4.81 -32.53
N GLN A 78 -15.86 5.14 -31.63
CA GLN A 78 -16.15 6.51 -31.22
C GLN A 78 -16.52 6.57 -29.74
N VAL A 79 -16.04 7.59 -29.04
CA VAL A 79 -16.45 7.91 -27.66
C VAL A 79 -16.92 9.36 -27.64
N ASP A 80 -18.10 9.59 -27.06
CA ASP A 80 -18.74 10.90 -27.01
C ASP A 80 -18.69 11.48 -25.60
N LEU A 81 -18.30 12.74 -25.46
CA LEU A 81 -18.44 13.50 -24.22
C LEU A 81 -19.57 14.52 -24.36
N PHE A 82 -20.53 14.47 -23.45
CA PHE A 82 -21.62 15.43 -23.31
C PHE A 82 -21.45 16.21 -22.01
N ILE A 83 -21.47 17.54 -22.09
CA ILE A 83 -21.63 18.40 -20.92
C ILE A 83 -23.11 18.69 -20.77
N ASP A 84 -23.70 18.15 -19.71
CA ASP A 84 -25.15 18.12 -19.48
C ASP A 84 -25.52 18.86 -18.20
N ASP A 85 -26.72 19.48 -18.21
CA ASP A 85 -27.39 20.00 -17.02
C ASP A 85 -28.01 18.83 -16.24
N MET A 86 -27.19 18.24 -15.37
CA MET A 86 -27.52 17.05 -14.59
C MET A 86 -28.07 17.43 -13.20
N LYS A 87 -28.66 16.46 -12.49
CA LYS A 87 -29.22 16.75 -11.16
C LYS A 87 -28.11 17.17 -10.19
N PRO A 88 -28.39 18.08 -9.24
CA PRO A 88 -27.42 18.48 -8.23
C PRO A 88 -26.79 17.27 -7.51
N GLY A 89 -25.46 17.25 -7.48
CA GLY A 89 -24.68 16.17 -6.86
C GLY A 89 -24.29 15.01 -7.77
N GLU A 90 -24.79 14.95 -9.01
CA GLU A 90 -24.31 13.97 -10.00
C GLU A 90 -23.05 14.53 -10.69
N ILE A 91 -21.93 13.81 -10.60
CA ILE A 91 -20.63 14.25 -11.14
C ILE A 91 -20.52 13.92 -12.62
N ALA A 92 -20.61 12.64 -12.94
CA ALA A 92 -20.60 12.11 -14.29
C ALA A 92 -21.16 10.69 -14.30
N PHE A 93 -21.50 10.18 -15.48
CA PHE A 93 -21.74 8.76 -15.70
C PHE A 93 -21.40 8.37 -17.13
N THR A 94 -21.09 7.09 -17.33
CA THR A 94 -20.87 6.49 -18.64
C THR A 94 -22.02 5.57 -19.01
N SER A 95 -22.54 5.73 -20.22
CA SER A 95 -23.53 4.84 -20.82
C SER A 95 -23.07 4.41 -22.21
N ASN A 96 -22.84 3.11 -22.39
CA ASN A 96 -22.22 2.55 -23.60
C ASN A 96 -20.84 3.20 -23.88
N ASN A 97 -20.77 4.05 -24.91
CA ASN A 97 -19.60 4.82 -25.33
C ASN A 97 -19.81 6.34 -25.15
N GLY A 98 -20.89 6.76 -24.50
CA GLY A 98 -21.18 8.16 -24.18
C GLY A 98 -20.89 8.45 -22.71
N ILE A 99 -20.10 9.48 -22.47
CA ILE A 99 -19.79 10.03 -21.15
C ILE A 99 -20.62 11.30 -20.97
N HIS A 100 -21.38 11.36 -19.89
CA HIS A 100 -22.20 12.50 -19.51
C HIS A 100 -21.57 13.14 -18.28
N TYR A 101 -21.15 14.40 -18.40
CA TYR A 101 -20.47 15.15 -17.36
C TYR A 101 -21.39 16.25 -16.85
N GLY A 102 -21.66 16.27 -15.55
CA GLY A 102 -22.55 17.23 -14.92
C GLY A 102 -21.93 18.62 -14.85
N ASP A 103 -22.61 19.61 -15.42
CA ASP A 103 -22.14 20.99 -15.46
C ASP A 103 -22.04 21.62 -14.04
N ASP A 104 -22.97 21.31 -13.13
CA ASP A 104 -22.96 21.78 -11.74
C ASP A 104 -21.68 21.40 -10.99
N PHE A 105 -21.13 20.20 -11.24
CA PHE A 105 -19.84 19.82 -10.66
C PHE A 105 -18.72 20.74 -11.18
N ILE A 106 -18.68 21.01 -12.48
CA ILE A 106 -17.69 21.92 -13.10
C ILE A 106 -17.75 23.30 -12.44
N GLN A 107 -18.94 23.82 -12.10
CA GLN A 107 -19.11 25.13 -11.48
C GLN A 107 -18.53 25.23 -10.07
N ASN A 108 -18.40 24.12 -9.34
CA ASN A 108 -17.96 24.11 -7.95
C ASN A 108 -16.45 23.85 -7.78
N ILE A 109 -15.71 23.54 -8.85
CA ILE A 109 -14.26 23.28 -8.78
C ILE A 109 -13.47 24.60 -8.72
N PRO A 110 -12.47 24.78 -7.84
CA PRO A 110 -11.56 25.92 -7.90
C PRO A 110 -10.87 26.06 -9.26
N VAL A 111 -10.70 27.29 -9.76
CA VAL A 111 -10.16 27.57 -11.11
C VAL A 111 -8.77 26.97 -11.34
N ASP A 112 -7.93 26.94 -10.31
CA ASP A 112 -6.58 26.38 -10.33
C ASP A 112 -6.56 24.84 -10.38
N LEU A 113 -7.66 24.20 -9.99
CA LEU A 113 -7.82 22.74 -9.96
C LEU A 113 -8.71 22.19 -11.07
N ILE A 114 -9.42 23.05 -11.81
CA ILE A 114 -10.50 22.64 -12.74
C ILE A 114 -10.05 21.63 -13.79
N LYS A 115 -8.89 21.84 -14.41
CA LYS A 115 -8.36 20.90 -15.41
C LYS A 115 -7.90 19.59 -14.79
N GLN A 116 -7.35 19.62 -13.58
CA GLN A 116 -6.91 18.43 -12.87
C GLN A 116 -8.11 17.56 -12.47
N GLU A 117 -9.14 18.16 -11.86
CA GLU A 117 -10.35 17.44 -11.44
C GLU A 117 -11.13 16.91 -12.64
N PHE A 118 -11.31 17.72 -13.69
CA PHE A 118 -11.91 17.26 -14.94
C PHE A 118 -11.16 16.07 -15.52
N SER A 119 -9.82 16.13 -15.57
CA SER A 119 -9.01 15.02 -16.10
C SER A 119 -9.14 13.77 -15.24
N GLY A 120 -9.17 13.92 -13.91
CA GLY A 120 -9.39 12.79 -13.01
C GLY A 120 -10.72 12.09 -13.23
N VAL A 121 -11.82 12.84 -13.33
CA VAL A 121 -13.15 12.30 -13.63
C VAL A 121 -13.17 11.66 -15.03
N MET A 122 -12.55 12.29 -16.03
CA MET A 122 -12.47 11.68 -17.37
C MET A 122 -11.68 10.37 -17.37
N TYR A 123 -10.60 10.23 -16.60
CA TYR A 123 -9.89 8.95 -16.49
C TYR A 123 -10.76 7.86 -15.84
N HIS A 124 -11.58 8.23 -14.85
CA HIS A 124 -12.57 7.33 -14.26
C HIS A 124 -13.61 6.90 -15.31
N GLU A 125 -14.30 7.84 -15.95
CA GLU A 125 -15.38 7.54 -16.90
C GLU A 125 -14.90 6.82 -18.16
N MET A 126 -13.75 7.22 -18.71
CA MET A 126 -13.11 6.50 -19.82
C MET A 126 -12.77 5.06 -19.45
N THR A 127 -12.54 4.76 -18.16
CA THR A 127 -12.33 3.38 -17.73
C THR A 127 -13.59 2.55 -17.91
N HIS A 128 -14.77 3.08 -17.61
CA HIS A 128 -16.04 2.38 -17.84
C HIS A 128 -16.26 2.01 -19.32
N VAL A 129 -15.81 2.87 -20.24
CA VAL A 129 -15.82 2.58 -21.68
C VAL A 129 -14.96 1.35 -22.00
N TRP A 130 -13.73 1.29 -21.48
CA TRP A 130 -12.72 0.29 -21.89
C TRP A 130 -12.68 -0.99 -21.04
N GLN A 131 -13.14 -0.96 -19.79
CA GLN A 131 -13.12 -2.11 -18.88
C GLN A 131 -14.22 -3.11 -19.18
N TRP A 132 -13.97 -4.40 -18.97
CA TRP A 132 -15.01 -5.41 -19.02
C TRP A 132 -15.89 -5.34 -17.78
N ASN A 133 -17.21 -5.44 -17.95
CA ASN A 133 -18.17 -5.24 -16.86
C ASN A 133 -18.67 -6.55 -16.23
N GLY A 134 -17.88 -7.63 -16.32
CA GLY A 134 -18.25 -8.92 -15.75
C GLY A 134 -19.49 -9.54 -16.38
N ASN A 135 -19.81 -9.21 -17.64
CA ASN A 135 -21.05 -9.60 -18.33
C ASN A 135 -22.31 -9.27 -17.50
N ASN A 136 -22.32 -8.08 -16.89
CA ASN A 136 -23.40 -7.60 -16.01
C ASN A 136 -23.68 -8.53 -14.81
N ALA A 137 -22.65 -9.17 -14.26
CA ALA A 137 -22.82 -9.97 -13.05
C ALA A 137 -23.41 -9.13 -11.90
N PRO A 138 -24.31 -9.69 -11.08
CA PRO A 138 -24.94 -8.93 -10.00
C PRO A 138 -23.94 -8.59 -8.89
N ASN A 139 -24.18 -7.47 -8.19
CA ASN A 139 -23.45 -7.06 -6.98
C ASN A 139 -21.95 -6.76 -7.17
N ILE A 140 -21.48 -6.50 -8.40
CA ILE A 140 -20.07 -6.19 -8.68
C ILE A 140 -19.78 -4.69 -8.75
N GLY A 141 -20.76 -3.81 -8.46
CA GLY A 141 -20.61 -2.36 -8.62
C GLY A 141 -19.38 -1.81 -7.91
N TRP A 142 -19.06 -2.31 -6.71
CA TRP A 142 -17.86 -1.94 -5.97
C TRP A 142 -16.56 -2.18 -6.75
N LEU A 143 -16.51 -3.23 -7.58
CA LEU A 143 -15.34 -3.60 -8.36
C LEU A 143 -15.25 -2.78 -9.65
N ILE A 144 -16.39 -2.56 -10.29
CA ILE A 144 -16.50 -1.73 -11.51
C ILE A 144 -16.06 -0.30 -11.21
N GLU A 145 -16.59 0.30 -10.15
CA GLU A 145 -16.18 1.64 -9.69
C GLU A 145 -14.76 1.62 -9.11
N GLY A 146 -14.39 0.56 -8.38
CA GLY A 146 -13.05 0.41 -7.81
C GLY A 146 -11.94 0.33 -8.86
N ILE A 147 -12.18 -0.31 -10.00
CA ILE A 147 -11.22 -0.36 -11.12
C ILE A 147 -11.12 1.02 -11.79
N ALA A 148 -12.22 1.71 -12.00
CA ALA A 148 -12.22 3.07 -12.55
C ALA A 148 -11.44 4.04 -11.64
N ASP A 149 -11.64 3.97 -10.33
CA ASP A 149 -10.86 4.75 -9.37
C ASP A 149 -9.41 4.28 -9.23
N PHE A 150 -9.13 2.99 -9.41
CA PHE A 150 -7.76 2.50 -9.51
C PHE A 150 -7.03 3.10 -10.70
N VAL A 151 -7.66 3.22 -11.87
CA VAL A 151 -7.05 3.89 -13.03
C VAL A 151 -6.76 5.36 -12.71
N ARG A 152 -7.74 6.08 -12.15
CA ARG A 152 -7.58 7.48 -11.73
C ARG A 152 -6.45 7.63 -10.71
N LEU A 153 -6.32 6.68 -9.77
CA LEU A 153 -5.23 6.60 -8.79
C LEU A 153 -3.87 6.40 -9.46
N LYS A 154 -3.73 5.46 -10.40
CA LYS A 154 -2.45 5.24 -11.12
C LYS A 154 -2.09 6.40 -12.05
N ALA A 155 -3.06 7.17 -12.52
CA ALA A 155 -2.86 8.39 -13.29
C ALA A 155 -2.50 9.61 -12.41
N ASN A 156 -2.40 9.43 -11.09
CA ASN A 156 -2.06 10.48 -10.13
C ASN A 156 -3.09 11.62 -10.03
N TYR A 157 -4.37 11.32 -10.26
CA TYR A 157 -5.49 12.25 -10.10
C TYR A 157 -6.30 11.95 -8.83
N VAL A 158 -5.62 11.80 -7.69
CA VAL A 158 -6.23 11.43 -6.41
C VAL A 158 -6.78 12.67 -5.68
N PRO A 159 -8.11 12.80 -5.45
CA PRO A 159 -8.68 13.84 -4.61
C PRO A 159 -8.25 13.71 -3.15
N GLU A 160 -8.14 14.83 -2.45
CA GLU A 160 -7.76 14.86 -1.03
C GLU A 160 -8.75 14.11 -0.12
N VAL A 161 -10.04 14.12 -0.49
CA VAL A 161 -11.13 13.46 0.26
C VAL A 161 -11.15 11.93 0.10
N TRP A 162 -10.33 11.37 -0.80
CA TRP A 162 -10.30 9.93 -1.00
C TRP A 162 -9.73 9.17 0.18
N ALA A 163 -10.19 7.93 0.34
CA ALA A 163 -9.67 7.04 1.34
C ALA A 163 -8.14 6.88 1.21
N LYS A 164 -7.46 6.98 2.35
CA LYS A 164 -6.03 6.71 2.44
C LYS A 164 -5.76 5.21 2.40
N PRO A 165 -4.53 4.78 2.04
CA PRO A 165 -4.15 3.37 2.15
C PRO A 165 -4.44 2.82 3.55
N GLY A 166 -5.07 1.66 3.60
CA GLY A 166 -5.51 1.01 4.82
C GLY A 166 -6.83 1.52 5.41
N GLU A 167 -7.48 2.55 4.88
CA GLU A 167 -8.81 2.98 5.35
C GLU A 167 -9.93 2.05 4.85
N GLY A 168 -11.10 2.15 5.49
CA GLY A 168 -12.26 1.29 5.23
C GLY A 168 -12.34 0.04 6.08
N THR A 169 -13.54 -0.54 6.17
CA THR A 169 -13.87 -1.73 6.96
C THR A 169 -14.01 -2.98 6.12
N MET A 170 -14.40 -2.86 4.84
CA MET A 170 -14.55 -3.98 3.90
C MET A 170 -14.20 -3.57 2.47
N TRP A 171 -13.71 -4.52 1.66
CA TRP A 171 -13.25 -4.30 0.29
C TRP A 171 -14.36 -3.84 -0.68
N ASN A 172 -15.61 -4.22 -0.41
CA ASN A 172 -16.82 -3.85 -1.17
C ASN A 172 -17.69 -2.81 -0.45
N GLN A 173 -17.15 -2.03 0.48
CA GLN A 173 -17.91 -0.89 1.00
C GLN A 173 -18.17 0.08 -0.15
N GLY A 174 -19.36 0.70 -0.18
CA GLY A 174 -19.82 1.55 -1.28
C GLY A 174 -18.98 2.79 -1.61
N HIS A 175 -17.81 2.97 -1.00
CA HIS A 175 -16.82 3.96 -1.41
C HIS A 175 -15.80 3.33 -2.36
N SER A 176 -15.89 3.66 -3.64
CA SER A 176 -15.02 3.20 -4.73
C SER A 176 -13.52 3.43 -4.46
N SER A 177 -13.15 4.52 -3.79
CA SER A 177 -11.75 4.81 -3.45
C SER A 177 -11.11 3.78 -2.49
N VAL A 178 -11.90 3.11 -1.63
CA VAL A 178 -11.37 2.01 -0.79
C VAL A 178 -11.09 0.77 -1.62
N ALA A 179 -12.01 0.41 -2.53
CA ALA A 179 -11.80 -0.67 -3.47
C ALA A 179 -10.57 -0.41 -4.35
N ALA A 180 -10.38 0.83 -4.83
CA ALA A 180 -9.21 1.23 -5.61
C ALA A 180 -7.88 1.02 -4.86
N ARG A 181 -7.81 1.42 -3.58
CA ARG A 181 -6.61 1.20 -2.74
C ARG A 181 -6.33 -0.28 -2.50
N PHE A 182 -7.36 -1.08 -2.33
CA PHE A 182 -7.23 -2.53 -2.20
C PHE A 182 -6.77 -3.20 -3.51
N LEU A 183 -7.31 -2.76 -4.65
CA LEU A 183 -6.87 -3.24 -5.96
C LEU A 183 -5.42 -2.84 -6.24
N ASP A 184 -4.98 -1.66 -5.80
CA ASP A 184 -3.57 -1.23 -5.89
C ASP A 184 -2.66 -2.15 -5.05
N TYR A 185 -3.07 -2.47 -3.82
CA TYR A 185 -2.40 -3.49 -3.00
C TYR A 185 -2.29 -4.84 -3.72
N CYS A 186 -3.38 -5.33 -4.30
CA CYS A 186 -3.39 -6.59 -5.05
C CYS A 186 -2.47 -6.54 -6.28
N ASN A 187 -2.39 -5.38 -6.93
CA ASN A 187 -1.49 -5.13 -8.06
C ASN A 187 -0.01 -5.05 -7.65
N ASP A 188 0.29 -4.63 -6.42
CA ASP A 188 1.65 -4.70 -5.88
C ASP A 188 2.07 -6.14 -5.55
N LEU A 189 1.14 -7.00 -5.13
CA LEU A 189 1.43 -8.42 -4.90
C LEU A 189 1.78 -9.15 -6.21
N LYS A 190 1.14 -8.75 -7.31
CA LYS A 190 1.41 -9.28 -8.64
C LYS A 190 1.19 -8.18 -9.67
N SER A 191 2.30 -7.69 -10.22
CA SER A 191 2.27 -6.67 -11.28
C SER A 191 1.35 -7.11 -12.42
N GLY A 192 0.39 -6.26 -12.79
CA GLY A 192 -0.62 -6.55 -13.81
C GLY A 192 -1.84 -7.33 -13.31
N PHE A 193 -1.99 -7.50 -12.00
CA PHE A 193 -3.18 -8.15 -11.41
C PHE A 193 -4.50 -7.54 -11.94
N VAL A 194 -4.64 -6.21 -11.91
CA VAL A 194 -5.88 -5.55 -12.35
C VAL A 194 -6.12 -5.75 -13.86
N ALA A 195 -5.05 -5.80 -14.66
CA ALA A 195 -5.14 -6.10 -16.09
C ALA A 195 -5.69 -7.51 -16.34
N GLU A 196 -5.15 -8.51 -15.64
CA GLU A 196 -5.60 -9.90 -15.76
C GLU A 196 -7.01 -10.09 -15.18
N LEU A 197 -7.34 -9.41 -14.08
CA LEU A 197 -8.69 -9.41 -13.52
C LEU A 197 -9.69 -8.83 -14.53
N ASN A 198 -9.42 -7.64 -15.06
CA ASN A 198 -10.24 -7.02 -16.11
C ASN A 198 -10.41 -7.95 -17.32
N LYS A 199 -9.33 -8.59 -17.78
CA LYS A 199 -9.40 -9.56 -18.89
C LYS A 199 -10.30 -10.76 -18.56
N LYS A 200 -10.24 -11.31 -17.35
CA LYS A 200 -11.12 -12.42 -16.91
C LYS A 200 -12.58 -12.01 -16.77
N MET A 201 -12.85 -10.72 -16.53
CA MET A 201 -14.21 -10.17 -16.45
C MET A 201 -14.95 -10.07 -17.80
N ARG A 202 -14.33 -10.49 -18.92
CA ARG A 202 -14.94 -10.40 -20.25
C ARG A 202 -16.30 -11.11 -20.33
N ASP A 203 -16.38 -12.31 -19.79
CA ASP A 203 -17.53 -13.21 -19.98
C ASP A 203 -18.34 -13.46 -18.68
N GLY A 204 -17.90 -12.88 -17.56
CA GLY A 204 -18.50 -13.08 -16.25
C GLY A 204 -17.57 -12.65 -15.12
N TYR A 205 -18.08 -12.57 -13.90
CA TYR A 205 -17.28 -12.32 -12.70
C TYR A 205 -17.48 -13.41 -11.64
N ASN A 206 -16.39 -13.76 -10.95
CA ASN A 206 -16.40 -14.64 -9.79
C ASN A 206 -15.28 -14.22 -8.82
N ASP A 207 -15.57 -14.10 -7.52
CA ASP A 207 -14.57 -13.74 -6.49
C ASP A 207 -13.38 -14.72 -6.46
N ASN A 208 -13.56 -15.96 -6.92
CA ASN A 208 -12.49 -16.95 -7.06
C ASN A 208 -11.37 -16.49 -8.02
N PHE A 209 -11.59 -15.50 -8.87
CA PHE A 209 -10.54 -14.93 -9.70
C PHE A 209 -9.38 -14.36 -8.86
N PHE A 210 -9.64 -13.85 -7.65
CA PHE A 210 -8.59 -13.41 -6.73
C PHE A 210 -7.73 -14.60 -6.27
N MET A 211 -8.37 -15.73 -5.93
CA MET A 211 -7.68 -16.97 -5.58
C MET A 211 -6.86 -17.52 -6.75
N GLU A 212 -7.43 -17.54 -7.95
CA GLU A 212 -6.74 -18.00 -9.16
C GLU A 212 -5.52 -17.13 -9.52
N LEU A 213 -5.63 -15.81 -9.31
CA LEU A 213 -4.58 -14.86 -9.71
C LEU A 213 -3.50 -14.67 -8.65
N LEU A 214 -3.84 -14.72 -7.36
CA LEU A 214 -2.97 -14.39 -6.22
C LEU A 214 -2.79 -15.51 -5.20
N GLY A 215 -3.51 -16.62 -5.33
CA GLY A 215 -3.42 -17.78 -4.43
C GLY A 215 -4.09 -17.59 -3.06
N LYS A 216 -4.90 -16.53 -2.89
CA LYS A 216 -5.65 -16.21 -1.66
C LYS A 216 -7.06 -15.75 -2.00
N SER A 217 -8.02 -16.04 -1.14
CA SER A 217 -9.38 -15.49 -1.30
C SER A 217 -9.39 -13.98 -1.11
N ILE A 218 -10.42 -13.29 -1.62
CA ILE A 218 -10.56 -11.84 -1.48
C ILE A 218 -10.55 -11.40 0.00
N ASP A 219 -11.17 -12.17 0.89
CA ASP A 219 -11.17 -11.89 2.34
C ASP A 219 -9.79 -12.08 2.98
N GLN A 220 -9.02 -13.09 2.55
CA GLN A 220 -7.65 -13.27 3.02
C GLN A 220 -6.76 -12.11 2.58
N LEU A 221 -6.88 -11.70 1.31
CA LEU A 221 -6.15 -10.56 0.76
C LEU A 221 -6.53 -9.25 1.46
N TRP A 222 -7.81 -9.05 1.77
CA TRP A 222 -8.27 -7.87 2.50
C TRP A 222 -7.70 -7.86 3.93
N ASN A 223 -7.71 -8.99 4.63
CA ASN A 223 -7.09 -9.08 5.95
C ASN A 223 -5.59 -8.79 5.89
N ASP A 224 -4.88 -9.29 4.87
CA ASP A 224 -3.46 -8.98 4.67
C ASP A 224 -3.23 -7.51 4.35
N TYR A 225 -4.09 -6.90 3.52
CA TYR A 225 -4.08 -5.47 3.22
C TYR A 225 -4.28 -4.63 4.49
N LYS A 226 -5.22 -5.02 5.37
CA LYS A 226 -5.46 -4.37 6.66
C LYS A 226 -4.33 -4.59 7.67
N ALA A 227 -3.56 -5.66 7.52
CA ALA A 227 -2.40 -5.92 8.35
C ALA A 227 -1.11 -5.23 7.84
N LYS A 228 -1.14 -4.58 6.66
CA LYS A 228 0.04 -3.90 6.11
C LYS A 228 0.41 -2.67 6.96
N PRO A 229 1.69 -2.52 7.33
CA PRO A 229 2.18 -1.32 7.98
C PRO A 229 2.11 -0.10 7.04
N ILE A 230 1.76 1.05 7.60
CA ILE A 230 1.77 2.38 6.99
C ILE A 230 3.04 3.09 7.48
N LEU A 231 3.73 3.81 6.60
CA LEU A 231 4.90 4.61 7.00
C LEU A 231 4.52 6.10 6.93
N VAL A 232 4.82 6.86 7.98
CA VAL A 232 4.61 8.31 8.03
C VAL A 232 5.97 8.96 8.35
N LEU A 233 6.55 9.61 7.35
CA LEU A 233 7.77 10.38 7.56
C LEU A 233 7.43 11.77 8.11
N GLN A 234 7.98 12.08 9.29
CA GLN A 234 8.06 13.44 9.82
C GLN A 234 9.55 13.86 9.79
N GLY A 235 9.87 15.14 9.77
CA GLY A 235 11.29 15.58 9.74
C GLY A 235 12.07 15.27 8.46
N THR A 236 11.43 15.25 7.28
CA THR A 236 12.11 14.99 5.97
C THR A 236 13.23 15.97 5.61
N THR A 237 13.42 17.03 6.40
CA THR A 237 14.44 18.06 6.21
C THR A 237 15.61 17.97 7.19
N THR A 238 15.56 17.10 8.21
CA THR A 238 16.69 16.90 9.14
C THR A 238 17.77 16.03 8.50
N PRO A 239 19.05 16.07 8.96
CA PRO A 239 20.08 15.24 8.36
C PRO A 239 19.78 13.73 8.51
N GLY A 240 19.21 13.31 9.63
CA GLY A 240 18.74 11.94 9.84
C GLY A 240 17.59 11.55 8.91
N GLY A 241 16.58 12.41 8.77
CA GLY A 241 15.45 12.18 7.84
C GLY A 241 15.88 12.13 6.38
N ILE A 242 16.79 13.01 5.95
CA ILE A 242 17.38 13.00 4.61
C ILE A 242 18.16 11.69 4.38
N ARG A 243 18.97 11.28 5.37
CA ARG A 243 19.73 10.03 5.29
C ARG A 243 18.81 8.81 5.18
N PHE A 244 17.75 8.77 5.99
CA PHE A 244 16.72 7.74 5.91
C PHE A 244 16.14 7.64 4.50
N GLN A 245 15.71 8.78 3.93
CA GLN A 245 15.10 8.81 2.61
C GLN A 245 16.05 8.28 1.52
N ASN A 246 17.32 8.67 1.59
CA ASN A 246 18.31 8.33 0.57
C ASN A 246 18.80 6.88 0.65
N GLU A 247 18.98 6.33 1.85
CA GLU A 247 19.65 5.03 2.04
C GLU A 247 18.68 3.88 2.38
N LEU A 248 17.52 4.19 2.93
CA LEU A 248 16.46 3.21 3.26
C LEU A 248 15.26 3.45 2.33
N GLY A 249 14.59 4.59 2.46
CA GLY A 249 13.40 4.96 1.71
C GLY A 249 12.14 4.19 2.12
N ASP A 250 11.00 4.69 1.63
CA ASP A 250 9.68 4.23 2.08
C ASP A 250 9.40 2.77 1.76
N GLU A 251 9.64 2.39 0.50
CA GLU A 251 9.28 1.06 0.01
C GLU A 251 10.07 -0.04 0.69
N TYR A 252 11.38 0.17 0.84
CA TYR A 252 12.23 -0.74 1.61
C TYR A 252 11.71 -0.86 3.04
N THR A 253 11.44 0.27 3.71
CA THR A 253 11.04 0.27 5.11
C THR A 253 9.70 -0.43 5.33
N LYS A 254 8.70 -0.17 4.48
CA LYS A 254 7.41 -0.89 4.49
C LYS A 254 7.60 -2.39 4.30
N GLN A 255 8.46 -2.79 3.36
CA GLN A 255 8.79 -4.21 3.15
C GLN A 255 9.44 -4.83 4.38
N ARG A 256 10.36 -4.11 5.05
CA ARG A 256 11.02 -4.59 6.27
C ARG A 256 10.08 -4.66 7.45
N MET A 257 9.18 -3.70 7.64
CA MET A 257 8.13 -3.75 8.66
C MET A 257 7.18 -4.94 8.44
N ALA A 258 6.74 -5.18 7.21
CA ALA A 258 5.89 -6.33 6.89
C ALA A 258 6.63 -7.66 7.15
N ALA A 259 7.90 -7.75 6.74
CA ALA A 259 8.74 -8.91 7.01
C ALA A 259 8.97 -9.13 8.52
N ALA A 260 9.11 -8.05 9.29
CA ALA A 260 9.23 -8.11 10.75
C ALA A 260 7.93 -8.65 11.37
N SER A 261 6.76 -8.14 11.00
CA SER A 261 5.47 -8.65 11.50
C SER A 261 5.30 -10.15 11.24
N GLU A 262 5.52 -10.61 10.00
CA GLU A 262 5.44 -12.03 9.65
C GLU A 262 6.44 -12.89 10.44
N PHE A 263 7.66 -12.38 10.61
CA PHE A 263 8.69 -13.03 11.41
C PHE A 263 8.25 -13.17 12.87
N ILE A 264 7.72 -12.09 13.45
CA ILE A 264 7.30 -12.03 14.86
C ILE A 264 6.09 -12.93 15.10
N TRP A 265 5.08 -12.90 14.22
CA TRP A 265 3.92 -13.80 14.32
C TRP A 265 4.36 -15.26 14.32
N ARG A 266 5.34 -15.64 13.50
CA ARG A 266 5.92 -16.98 13.54
C ARG A 266 6.66 -17.26 14.85
N ILE A 267 7.46 -16.33 15.35
CA ILE A 267 8.20 -16.49 16.62
C ILE A 267 7.27 -16.62 17.82
N PHE A 268 6.15 -15.89 17.83
CA PHE A 268 5.15 -15.92 18.89
C PHE A 268 4.02 -16.93 18.67
N HIS A 269 4.10 -17.75 17.61
CA HIS A 269 3.05 -18.69 17.21
C HIS A 269 1.65 -18.05 17.05
N GLN A 270 1.59 -16.78 16.63
CA GLN A 270 0.36 -16.04 16.32
C GLN A 270 -0.06 -16.27 14.85
N ASN A 271 -0.31 -17.54 14.52
CA ASN A 271 -0.46 -18.00 13.14
C ASN A 271 -1.81 -17.64 12.50
N THR A 272 -2.81 -17.27 13.30
CA THR A 272 -4.13 -16.85 12.81
C THR A 272 -4.47 -15.42 13.25
N PRO A 273 -5.35 -14.70 12.53
CA PRO A 273 -5.80 -13.37 12.94
C PRO A 273 -6.37 -13.33 14.37
N ALA A 274 -7.09 -14.37 14.79
CA ALA A 274 -7.66 -14.47 16.14
C ALA A 274 -6.61 -14.61 17.25
N GLN A 275 -5.37 -15.00 16.92
CA GLN A 275 -4.26 -15.11 17.87
C GLN A 275 -3.39 -13.85 17.91
N ARG A 276 -3.54 -12.95 16.94
CA ARG A 276 -2.74 -11.72 16.83
C ARG A 276 -3.41 -10.61 17.62
N ILE A 277 -2.59 -9.71 18.17
CA ILE A 277 -3.10 -8.43 18.68
C ILE A 277 -3.73 -7.69 17.50
N ASN A 278 -4.96 -7.21 17.64
CA ASN A 278 -5.68 -6.59 16.54
C ASN A 278 -5.25 -5.12 16.35
N HIS A 279 -4.20 -4.91 15.58
CA HIS A 279 -3.81 -3.60 15.09
C HIS A 279 -4.25 -3.42 13.63
N GLN A 280 -5.15 -2.47 13.38
CA GLN A 280 -5.66 -2.16 12.03
C GLN A 280 -4.63 -1.46 11.12
N LYS A 281 -3.52 -0.99 11.72
CA LYS A 281 -2.40 -0.32 11.06
C LYS A 281 -1.20 -0.43 11.99
N VAL A 282 0.00 -0.44 11.43
CA VAL A 282 1.24 -0.20 12.18
C VAL A 282 1.89 1.00 11.55
N ILE A 283 2.20 2.04 12.33
CA ILE A 283 2.77 3.27 11.80
C ILE A 283 4.22 3.37 12.23
N LEU A 284 5.13 3.70 11.31
CA LEU A 284 6.48 4.13 11.67
C LEU A 284 6.62 5.63 11.46
N PHE A 285 7.14 6.30 12.46
CA PHE A 285 7.60 7.68 12.44
C PHE A 285 9.12 7.71 12.51
N VAL A 286 9.71 8.56 11.66
CA VAL A 286 11.07 9.07 11.86
C VAL A 286 10.89 10.49 12.36
N ASP A 287 11.36 10.80 13.56
CA ASP A 287 11.09 12.09 14.21
C ASP A 287 12.16 12.48 15.25
N GLN A 288 11.91 13.59 15.96
CA GLN A 288 12.76 14.14 17.03
C GLN A 288 12.00 14.25 18.36
N GLU A 289 10.91 13.51 18.53
CA GLU A 289 9.95 13.75 19.62
C GLU A 289 10.36 13.14 20.96
N SER A 290 11.41 12.31 20.99
CA SER A 290 11.85 11.64 22.22
C SER A 290 13.33 11.75 22.50
N LYS A 291 13.74 11.37 23.71
CA LYS A 291 15.16 11.21 24.07
C LYS A 291 15.70 9.80 23.82
N TYR A 292 14.84 8.88 23.37
CA TYR A 292 15.19 7.48 23.13
C TYR A 292 15.54 7.30 21.66
N ILE A 293 16.38 6.32 21.34
CA ILE A 293 16.72 6.01 19.93
C ILE A 293 15.49 5.50 19.16
N ALA A 294 14.59 4.81 19.85
CA ALA A 294 13.29 4.39 19.35
C ALA A 294 12.36 4.07 20.54
N TYR A 295 11.05 4.06 20.28
CA TYR A 295 10.05 3.58 21.23
C TYR A 295 8.76 3.19 20.49
N VAL A 296 7.89 2.46 21.19
CA VAL A 296 6.55 2.11 20.69
C VAL A 296 5.47 2.63 21.63
N VAL A 297 4.44 3.25 21.06
CA VAL A 297 3.18 3.56 21.74
C VAL A 297 2.04 2.97 20.92
N ASN A 298 1.26 2.07 21.53
CA ASN A 298 0.20 1.32 20.85
C ASN A 298 0.74 0.58 19.60
N ASN A 299 0.41 1.10 18.42
CA ASN A 299 0.78 0.57 17.11
C ASN A 299 1.69 1.54 16.33
N GLU A 300 2.26 2.52 17.02
CA GLU A 300 3.12 3.56 16.48
C GLU A 300 4.55 3.31 16.97
N LEU A 301 5.44 3.06 16.03
CA LEU A 301 6.87 2.95 16.21
C LEU A 301 7.49 4.31 15.87
N HIS A 302 8.22 4.88 16.80
CA HIS A 302 8.97 6.12 16.60
C HIS A 302 10.46 5.80 16.63
N ILE A 303 11.19 6.22 15.61
CA ILE A 303 12.66 6.10 15.54
C ILE A 303 13.23 7.50 15.47
N HIS A 304 14.14 7.82 16.40
CA HIS A 304 14.76 9.11 16.44
C HIS A 304 15.71 9.30 15.25
N ASP A 305 15.61 10.43 14.56
CA ASP A 305 16.39 10.69 13.36
C ASP A 305 17.91 10.82 13.62
N ASP A 306 18.31 11.39 14.75
CA ASP A 306 19.71 11.46 15.18
C ASP A 306 20.35 10.07 15.29
N TYR A 307 19.59 9.05 15.74
CA TYR A 307 20.09 7.68 15.73
C TYR A 307 20.42 7.24 14.29
N ILE A 308 19.51 7.48 13.34
CA ILE A 308 19.72 7.15 11.93
C ILE A 308 20.93 7.91 11.37
N GLN A 309 21.07 9.19 11.70
CA GLN A 309 22.22 10.01 11.33
C GLN A 309 23.53 9.42 11.87
N ASP A 310 23.52 8.93 13.11
CA ASP A 310 24.72 8.51 13.81
C ASP A 310 25.17 7.08 13.54
N ILE A 311 24.34 6.22 12.91
CA ILE A 311 24.74 4.85 12.53
C ILE A 311 26.05 4.87 11.74
N LYS A 312 27.06 4.19 12.27
CA LYS A 312 28.35 3.96 11.60
C LYS A 312 28.35 2.57 10.98
N GLY A 313 28.62 2.49 9.67
CA GLY A 313 28.64 1.22 8.94
C GLY A 313 27.33 0.95 8.19
N ASP A 314 26.90 -0.31 8.16
CA ASP A 314 25.72 -0.75 7.42
C ASP A 314 24.42 -0.26 8.09
N ILE A 315 23.88 0.83 7.54
CA ILE A 315 22.61 1.41 7.98
C ILE A 315 21.46 0.41 7.94
N LYS A 316 21.40 -0.46 6.93
CA LYS A 316 20.30 -1.43 6.80
C LYS A 316 20.38 -2.47 7.90
N TRP A 317 21.58 -2.92 8.24
CA TRP A 317 21.77 -3.90 9.31
C TRP A 317 21.39 -3.31 10.69
N ASP A 318 21.89 -2.12 11.01
CA ASP A 318 21.64 -1.51 12.33
C ASP A 318 20.16 -1.12 12.49
N PHE A 319 19.60 -0.43 11.48
CA PHE A 319 18.20 -0.04 11.44
C PHE A 319 17.27 -1.24 11.54
N ASN A 320 17.52 -2.32 10.77
CA ASN A 320 16.68 -3.52 10.86
C ASN A 320 16.74 -4.17 12.24
N GLY A 321 17.86 -4.07 12.95
CA GLY A 321 17.98 -4.59 14.31
C GLY A 321 17.05 -3.85 15.28
N VAL A 322 17.06 -2.52 15.26
CA VAL A 322 16.14 -1.70 16.06
C VAL A 322 14.70 -1.92 15.60
N LEU A 323 14.45 -1.92 14.30
CA LEU A 323 13.12 -2.16 13.74
C LEU A 323 12.52 -3.48 14.23
N PHE A 324 13.28 -4.58 14.23
CA PHE A 324 12.77 -5.88 14.68
C PHE A 324 12.55 -5.95 16.19
N HIS A 325 13.36 -5.24 16.98
CA HIS A 325 13.14 -5.07 18.41
C HIS A 325 11.83 -4.36 18.67
N GLU A 326 11.67 -3.16 18.12
CA GLU A 326 10.51 -2.33 18.41
C GLU A 326 9.21 -2.92 17.84
N MET A 327 9.26 -3.47 16.62
CA MET A 327 8.12 -4.18 16.04
C MET A 327 7.68 -5.38 16.90
N ALA A 328 8.59 -5.98 17.71
CA ALA A 328 8.21 -7.03 18.63
C ALA A 328 7.19 -6.50 19.65
N HIS A 329 7.39 -5.31 20.20
CA HIS A 329 6.48 -4.70 21.19
C HIS A 329 5.06 -4.51 20.65
N ILE A 330 4.90 -4.24 19.36
CA ILE A 330 3.58 -4.09 18.71
C ILE A 330 2.78 -5.39 18.75
N TRP A 331 3.45 -6.54 18.68
CA TRP A 331 2.81 -7.86 18.63
C TRP A 331 2.99 -8.67 19.92
N GLN A 332 3.62 -8.08 20.93
CA GLN A 332 3.96 -8.69 22.20
C GLN A 332 2.82 -8.51 23.22
N ASN A 333 2.51 -9.58 23.94
CA ASN A 333 1.52 -9.56 25.00
C ASN A 333 2.14 -9.06 26.31
N GLY A 334 1.30 -8.57 27.23
CA GLY A 334 1.74 -8.24 28.59
C GLY A 334 2.52 -6.94 28.74
N ILE A 335 2.56 -6.08 27.70
CA ILE A 335 3.10 -4.71 27.81
C ILE A 335 2.41 -3.98 28.98
N GLY A 336 3.21 -3.44 29.90
CA GLY A 336 2.73 -2.79 31.14
C GLY A 336 2.24 -3.73 32.25
N LYS A 337 2.16 -5.05 31.99
CA LYS A 337 1.73 -6.07 32.97
C LYS A 337 2.86 -7.01 33.40
N ALA A 338 3.95 -7.06 32.63
CA ALA A 338 5.16 -7.79 32.97
C ALA A 338 6.31 -6.84 33.36
N ARG A 339 7.36 -7.41 33.94
CA ARG A 339 8.58 -6.68 34.27
C ARG A 339 9.27 -6.20 33.00
N GLY A 340 9.80 -4.98 33.01
CA GLY A 340 10.47 -4.39 31.84
C GLY A 340 11.58 -5.29 31.29
N GLU A 341 12.35 -5.95 32.15
CA GLU A 341 13.43 -6.84 31.71
C GLU A 341 12.92 -8.07 30.93
N VAL A 342 11.70 -8.54 31.21
CA VAL A 342 11.04 -9.63 30.47
C VAL A 342 10.50 -9.11 29.15
N ILE A 343 9.86 -7.94 29.16
CA ILE A 343 9.30 -7.34 27.95
C ILE A 343 10.40 -7.06 26.93
N GLU A 344 11.42 -6.31 27.35
CA GLU A 344 12.56 -5.95 26.52
C GLU A 344 13.41 -7.16 26.16
N GLY A 345 13.57 -8.13 27.07
CA GLY A 345 14.28 -9.37 26.79
C GLY A 345 13.61 -10.25 25.73
N ILE A 346 12.27 -10.24 25.64
CA ILE A 346 11.54 -10.92 24.56
C ILE A 346 11.70 -10.17 23.23
N ALA A 347 11.70 -8.84 23.24
CA ALA A 347 11.97 -8.04 22.04
C ALA A 347 13.40 -8.25 21.51
N ASP A 348 14.39 -8.24 22.40
CA ASP A 348 15.78 -8.57 22.06
C ASP A 348 15.94 -10.05 21.65
N TYR A 349 15.11 -10.96 22.17
CA TYR A 349 15.05 -12.33 21.67
C TYR A 349 14.59 -12.37 20.21
N VAL A 350 13.58 -11.58 19.81
CA VAL A 350 13.18 -11.46 18.40
C VAL A 350 14.33 -10.95 17.55
N ARG A 351 14.99 -9.86 17.97
CA ARG A 351 16.17 -9.30 17.29
C ARG A 351 17.30 -10.32 17.15
N LEU A 352 17.56 -11.09 18.21
CA LEU A 352 18.51 -12.21 18.23
C LEU A 352 18.16 -13.28 17.19
N LYS A 353 16.89 -13.72 17.14
CA LYS A 353 16.44 -14.74 16.17
C LYS A 353 16.46 -14.23 14.74
N ALA A 354 16.29 -12.93 14.54
CA ALA A 354 16.41 -12.27 13.24
C ALA A 354 17.87 -12.06 12.80
N ASN A 355 18.84 -12.45 13.62
CA ASN A 355 20.28 -12.37 13.37
C ASN A 355 20.83 -10.92 13.27
N TYR A 356 20.21 -9.98 13.99
CA TYR A 356 20.67 -8.59 14.10
C TYR A 356 21.34 -8.33 15.46
N ILE A 357 22.35 -9.13 15.81
CA ILE A 357 23.02 -9.14 17.11
C ILE A 357 24.12 -8.05 17.15
N PRO A 358 23.96 -6.97 17.92
CA PRO A 358 24.98 -5.93 18.06
C PRO A 358 26.31 -6.49 18.58
N PRO A 359 27.47 -5.98 18.10
CA PRO A 359 28.78 -6.45 18.54
C PRO A 359 29.03 -6.32 20.06
N HIS A 360 28.37 -5.38 20.72
CA HIS A 360 28.52 -5.13 22.15
C HIS A 360 27.70 -6.07 23.05
N TRP A 361 26.78 -6.86 22.49
CA TRP A 361 25.96 -7.79 23.27
C TRP A 361 26.79 -8.87 23.94
N VAL A 362 26.35 -9.30 25.11
CA VAL A 362 26.97 -10.42 25.79
C VAL A 362 26.94 -11.70 24.93
N LYS A 363 28.02 -12.48 25.05
CA LYS A 363 28.08 -13.83 24.50
C LYS A 363 27.15 -14.77 25.31
N PRO A 364 26.73 -15.91 24.74
CA PRO A 364 26.04 -16.95 25.50
C PRO A 364 26.83 -17.31 26.77
N GLY A 365 26.13 -17.43 27.90
CA GLY A 365 26.71 -17.59 29.22
C GLY A 365 27.11 -16.29 29.94
N GLY A 366 27.04 -15.13 29.28
CA GLY A 366 27.32 -13.83 29.90
C GLY A 366 26.26 -13.38 30.92
N GLY A 367 26.59 -12.36 31.71
CA GLY A 367 25.74 -11.82 32.77
C GLY A 367 25.86 -12.53 34.13
N GLU A 368 25.42 -11.84 35.17
CA GLU A 368 25.40 -12.28 36.58
C GLU A 368 24.05 -12.90 36.97
N ARG A 369 22.95 -12.35 36.45
CA ARG A 369 21.59 -12.87 36.61
C ARG A 369 20.81 -12.81 35.30
N TRP A 370 19.81 -13.68 35.17
CA TRP A 370 19.10 -13.87 33.90
C TRP A 370 18.37 -12.62 33.38
N ASN A 371 17.96 -11.72 34.28
CA ASN A 371 17.25 -10.47 33.97
C ASN A 371 18.09 -9.21 34.23
N GLN A 372 19.42 -9.29 34.12
CA GLN A 372 20.31 -8.15 34.39
C GLN A 372 20.22 -7.05 33.33
N GLY A 373 19.95 -7.44 32.08
CA GLY A 373 19.91 -6.58 30.91
C GLY A 373 19.22 -7.31 29.76
N TYR A 374 18.80 -6.57 28.75
CA TYR A 374 17.91 -7.09 27.70
C TYR A 374 18.60 -8.16 26.85
N ASP A 375 19.87 -7.95 26.50
CA ASP A 375 20.70 -8.91 25.77
C ASP A 375 20.97 -10.19 26.58
N VAL A 376 21.25 -10.07 27.88
CA VAL A 376 21.41 -11.20 28.81
C VAL A 376 20.11 -12.01 28.87
N THR A 377 18.96 -11.34 29.03
CA THR A 377 17.64 -11.97 29.06
C THR A 377 17.35 -12.69 27.74
N ALA A 378 17.59 -12.04 26.60
CA ALA A 378 17.36 -12.62 25.28
C ALA A 378 18.18 -13.90 25.04
N ARG A 379 19.46 -13.91 25.45
CA ARG A 379 20.32 -15.11 25.38
C ARG A 379 19.81 -16.25 26.27
N PHE A 380 19.34 -15.91 27.47
CA PHE A 380 18.75 -16.89 28.37
C PHE A 380 17.42 -17.44 27.85
N LEU A 381 16.55 -16.59 27.31
CA LEU A 381 15.31 -17.01 26.67
C LEU A 381 15.56 -17.90 25.45
N ASP A 382 16.61 -17.63 24.66
CA ASP A 382 17.01 -18.52 23.56
C ASP A 382 17.51 -19.88 24.05
N TYR A 383 18.21 -19.94 25.19
CA TYR A 383 18.51 -21.23 25.83
C TYR A 383 17.24 -21.96 26.27
N CYS A 384 16.31 -21.29 26.93
CA CYS A 384 15.03 -21.87 27.34
C CYS A 384 14.21 -22.38 26.13
N ASN A 385 14.20 -21.64 25.02
CA ASN A 385 13.54 -22.08 23.79
C ASN A 385 14.22 -23.28 23.12
N ARG A 386 15.53 -23.48 23.31
CA ARG A 386 16.22 -24.70 22.87
C ARG A 386 15.91 -25.91 23.74
N LEU A 387 15.58 -25.71 25.02
CA LEU A 387 15.09 -26.79 25.89
C LEU A 387 13.68 -27.24 25.51
N ARG A 388 12.82 -26.28 25.13
CA ARG A 388 11.47 -26.53 24.65
C ARG A 388 11.11 -25.55 23.54
N ASN A 389 11.02 -26.07 22.31
CA ASN A 389 10.61 -25.26 21.17
C ASN A 389 9.23 -24.61 21.43
N GLY A 390 9.12 -23.30 21.20
CA GLY A 390 7.92 -22.53 21.50
C GLY A 390 7.84 -21.99 22.93
N PHE A 391 8.87 -22.19 23.76
CA PHE A 391 8.91 -21.62 25.11
C PHE A 391 8.63 -20.11 25.13
N VAL A 392 9.30 -19.34 24.26
CA VAL A 392 9.12 -17.87 24.26
C VAL A 392 7.73 -17.48 23.75
N ALA A 393 7.18 -18.19 22.77
CA ALA A 393 5.82 -17.99 22.30
C ALA A 393 4.79 -18.20 23.42
N ASP A 394 4.92 -19.31 24.16
CA ASP A 394 4.02 -19.64 25.26
C ASP A 394 4.21 -18.69 26.45
N LEU A 395 5.45 -18.28 26.74
CA LEU A 395 5.72 -17.26 27.75
C LEU A 395 5.05 -15.94 27.37
N ASN A 396 5.26 -15.45 26.13
CA ASN A 396 4.62 -14.25 25.60
C ASN A 396 3.09 -14.34 25.76
N LYS A 397 2.48 -15.46 25.36
CA LYS A 397 1.04 -15.63 25.53
C LYS A 397 0.61 -15.58 27.00
N LYS A 398 1.35 -16.24 27.88
CA LYS A 398 0.99 -16.39 29.30
C LYS A 398 1.15 -15.10 30.11
N ILE A 399 1.94 -14.14 29.63
CA ILE A 399 2.11 -12.83 30.30
C ILE A 399 1.00 -11.81 29.98
N GLU A 400 0.03 -12.17 29.15
CA GLU A 400 -1.09 -11.29 28.74
C GLU A 400 -1.85 -10.67 29.93
N ASP A 401 -1.98 -11.38 31.04
CA ASP A 401 -2.71 -10.93 32.24
C ASP A 401 -1.81 -10.61 33.44
N GLY A 402 -0.49 -10.69 33.27
CA GLY A 402 0.48 -10.46 34.34
C GLY A 402 1.65 -11.43 34.28
N TYR A 403 2.72 -11.10 35.00
CA TYR A 403 3.95 -11.91 34.99
C TYR A 403 4.20 -12.64 36.32
N SER A 404 4.68 -13.88 36.22
CA SER A 404 5.23 -14.64 37.35
C SER A 404 6.39 -15.52 36.92
N ASP A 405 7.46 -15.57 37.71
CA ASP A 405 8.59 -16.51 37.50
C ASP A 405 8.14 -17.99 37.57
N ARG A 406 6.97 -18.27 38.16
CA ARG A 406 6.37 -19.62 38.14
C ARG A 406 6.09 -20.11 36.72
N TYR A 407 5.97 -19.22 35.74
CA TYR A 407 5.71 -19.61 34.36
C TYR A 407 6.86 -20.43 33.77
N PHE A 408 8.09 -20.28 34.26
CA PHE A 408 9.20 -21.17 33.92
C PHE A 408 8.97 -22.60 34.44
N VAL A 409 8.39 -22.75 35.63
CA VAL A 409 8.02 -24.07 36.17
C VAL A 409 6.89 -24.66 35.34
N ASP A 410 5.86 -23.88 35.03
CA ASP A 410 4.71 -24.34 34.24
C ASP A 410 5.13 -24.81 32.83
N LEU A 411 6.12 -24.14 32.21
CA LEU A 411 6.54 -24.40 30.83
C LEU A 411 7.74 -25.35 30.69
N LEU A 412 8.65 -25.40 31.66
CA LEU A 412 9.89 -26.18 31.60
C LEU A 412 10.09 -27.14 32.78
N GLY A 413 9.18 -27.14 33.77
CA GLY A 413 9.26 -27.98 34.96
C GLY A 413 10.35 -27.57 35.95
N LYS A 414 11.02 -26.42 35.75
CA LYS A 414 12.13 -25.93 36.58
C LYS A 414 11.94 -24.45 36.88
N ASN A 415 12.34 -24.03 38.09
CA ASN A 415 12.35 -22.61 38.43
C ASN A 415 13.47 -21.87 37.69
N VAL A 416 13.32 -20.54 37.58
CA VAL A 416 14.23 -19.69 36.80
C VAL A 416 15.67 -19.75 37.31
N ASP A 417 15.90 -19.86 38.62
CA ASP A 417 17.24 -19.95 39.21
C ASP A 417 17.95 -21.25 38.84
N GLN A 418 17.21 -22.37 38.80
CA GLN A 418 17.74 -23.65 38.34
C GLN A 418 18.12 -23.57 36.86
N LEU A 419 17.21 -23.05 36.02
CA LEU A 419 17.47 -22.87 34.59
C LEU A 419 18.67 -21.95 34.34
N TRP A 420 18.82 -20.88 35.12
CA TRP A 420 19.95 -19.96 35.04
C TRP A 420 21.28 -20.66 35.39
N ARG A 421 21.33 -21.45 36.46
CA ARG A 421 22.52 -22.23 36.80
C ARG A 421 22.89 -23.21 35.69
N GLU A 422 21.91 -23.90 35.10
CA GLU A 422 22.12 -24.82 33.98
C GLU A 422 22.62 -24.10 32.72
N TYR A 423 22.05 -22.92 32.42
CA TYR A 423 22.53 -22.04 31.35
C TYR A 423 23.99 -21.63 31.56
N LYS A 424 24.35 -21.16 32.76
CA LYS A 424 25.73 -20.79 33.10
C LYS A 424 26.68 -21.98 32.98
N ALA A 425 26.29 -23.16 33.46
CA ALA A 425 27.09 -24.37 33.35
C ALA A 425 27.30 -24.80 31.89
N LYS A 426 26.28 -24.67 31.03
CA LYS A 426 26.36 -25.02 29.60
C LYS A 426 27.36 -24.17 28.82
N PHE A 427 27.53 -22.92 29.22
CA PHE A 427 28.37 -21.93 28.53
C PHE A 427 29.60 -21.51 29.35
N ALA A 428 29.88 -22.22 30.44
CA ALA A 428 31.12 -22.08 31.19
C ALA A 428 32.26 -22.70 30.36
N ASN A 429 32.95 -21.87 29.59
CA ASN A 429 34.22 -22.20 28.94
C ASN A 429 35.31 -21.31 29.53
#